data_AF-A0A1H9U677-F1
#
_entry.id   AF-A0A1H9U677-F1
#
_cell.length_a   1.000
_cell.length_b   1.000
_cell.length_c   1.000
_cell.angle_alpha   90.00
_cell.angle_beta   90.00
_cell.angle_gamma   90.00
#
_symmetry.space_group_name_H-M   'P 1'
#
loop_
_entity.id
_entity.type
_entity.pdbx_description
1 polymer ?
#
loop_
_entity_poly.entity_id
_entity_poly.type
_entity_poly.pdbx_seq_one_letter_code
_entity_poly.pdbx_strand_id
1 'polypeptide(L)'
;MAMIFAPTAEASVPLNEPLLVVGGAVNGESGGITEVDFSTDDGTNWTTADAHGERWSVVLWPSVPGPLTIKARARTASTTGPVTVSRTVHVGGTTTPPLAGDTLLILNETHSPTINDPDTEAVELGVRLRVDRAGSIPAVILYRGTYTGPVTARIWADGVLLAEQDAPGAAYVQRITFGTPVPVAPGTEYVVSYYTPSGGYRATQDYFTGNVVQTPFTLPVNAGVYRYGGGFPADTWNASNYWIEPIFRP
;
A
#
# COMPACT_ATOMS: atom_id res chain seq x y z
N MET A 1 -12.04 13.28 13.35
CA MET A 1 -12.64 12.84 12.08
C MET A 1 -11.83 11.66 11.55
N ALA A 2 -12.50 10.58 11.13
CA ALA A 2 -11.85 9.45 10.47
C ALA A 2 -11.78 9.67 8.94
N MET A 3 -10.87 8.96 8.28
CA MET A 3 -10.69 8.94 6.82
C MET A 3 -10.36 7.51 6.39
N ILE A 4 -10.84 7.10 5.23
CA ILE A 4 -10.49 5.82 4.59
C ILE A 4 -9.56 6.10 3.42
N PHE A 5 -8.36 5.52 3.43
CA PHE A 5 -7.36 5.71 2.37
C PHE A 5 -7.41 4.58 1.34
N ALA A 6 -7.48 3.33 1.82
CA ALA A 6 -7.65 2.14 1.00
C ALA A 6 -8.80 1.28 1.58
N PRO A 7 -9.58 0.57 0.75
CA PRO A 7 -9.45 0.45 -0.72
C PRO A 7 -9.90 1.71 -1.49
N THR A 8 -9.57 1.87 -2.77
CA THR A 8 -10.15 2.95 -3.62
C THR A 8 -11.66 2.75 -3.79
N ALA A 9 -12.44 3.85 -3.82
CA ALA A 9 -13.88 3.77 -4.05
C ALA A 9 -14.19 3.18 -5.43
N GLU A 10 -15.26 2.39 -5.51
CA GLU A 10 -15.74 1.66 -6.69
C GLU A 10 -14.77 0.59 -7.23
N ALA A 11 -13.66 0.32 -6.54
CA ALA A 11 -12.70 -0.69 -6.97
C ALA A 11 -13.27 -2.11 -6.83
N SER A 12 -12.82 -3.00 -7.70
CA SER A 12 -13.03 -4.44 -7.51
C SER A 12 -12.10 -4.96 -6.42
N VAL A 13 -12.65 -5.75 -5.51
CA VAL A 13 -11.88 -6.43 -4.46
C VAL A 13 -12.10 -7.94 -4.56
N PRO A 14 -11.10 -8.77 -4.24
CA PRO A 14 -11.23 -10.22 -4.38
C PRO A 14 -12.29 -10.81 -3.44
N LEU A 15 -12.98 -11.85 -3.91
CA LEU A 15 -13.97 -12.60 -3.14
C LEU A 15 -13.26 -13.71 -2.35
N ASN A 16 -13.65 -13.91 -1.08
CA ASN A 16 -13.08 -14.93 -0.19
C ASN A 16 -11.57 -14.79 0.06
N GLU A 17 -11.06 -13.56 -0.02
CA GLU A 17 -9.68 -13.23 0.30
C GLU A 17 -9.64 -12.07 1.32
N PRO A 18 -8.60 -11.97 2.15
CA PRO A 18 -8.49 -10.88 3.11
C PRO A 18 -8.31 -9.55 2.37
N LEU A 19 -9.05 -8.53 2.78
CA LEU A 19 -8.99 -7.16 2.26
C LEU A 19 -8.54 -6.23 3.37
N LEU A 20 -7.40 -5.57 3.20
CA LEU A 20 -6.92 -4.57 4.16
C LEU A 20 -7.57 -3.21 3.88
N VAL A 21 -8.31 -2.73 4.87
CA VAL A 21 -8.79 -1.36 4.95
C VAL A 21 -7.79 -0.56 5.78
N VAL A 22 -7.28 0.53 5.21
CA VAL A 22 -6.32 1.42 5.88
C VAL A 22 -6.91 2.82 5.92
N GLY A 23 -6.78 3.48 7.07
CA GLY A 23 -7.27 4.83 7.25
C GLY A 23 -6.49 5.64 8.27
N GLY A 24 -6.93 6.89 8.41
CA GLY A 24 -6.42 7.83 9.39
C GLY A 24 -7.54 8.41 10.24
N ALA A 25 -7.18 9.02 11.35
CA ALA A 25 -8.10 9.73 12.21
C ALA A 25 -7.36 10.89 12.87
N VAL A 26 -7.97 12.09 12.84
CA VAL A 26 -7.38 13.30 13.42
C VAL A 26 -8.35 13.91 14.42
N ASN A 27 -7.83 14.50 15.50
CA ASN A 27 -8.62 15.38 16.37
C ASN A 27 -7.80 16.61 16.81
N GLY A 28 -8.50 17.60 17.39
CA GLY A 28 -7.88 18.79 17.97
C GLY A 28 -7.83 18.77 19.49
N GLU A 29 -8.16 17.65 20.13
CA GLU A 29 -8.23 17.54 21.59
C GLU A 29 -6.92 16.97 22.17
N SER A 30 -6.51 17.43 23.35
CA SER A 30 -5.30 16.96 24.05
C SER A 30 -5.29 15.46 24.36
N GLY A 31 -6.45 14.79 24.31
CA GLY A 31 -6.58 13.35 24.57
C GLY A 31 -6.43 12.45 23.33
N GLY A 32 -6.30 13.02 22.13
CA GLY A 32 -6.08 12.23 20.92
C GLY A 32 -7.26 11.32 20.53
N ILE A 33 -7.04 10.53 19.48
CA ILE A 33 -7.96 9.46 19.09
C ILE A 33 -7.78 8.30 20.07
N THR A 34 -8.88 7.85 20.67
CA THR A 34 -8.86 6.68 21.56
C THR A 34 -9.16 5.40 20.79
N GLU A 35 -10.10 5.47 19.85
CA GLU A 35 -10.54 4.34 19.03
C GLU A 35 -11.02 4.84 17.65
N VAL A 36 -11.05 3.94 16.68
CA VAL A 36 -11.77 4.13 15.42
C VAL A 36 -12.77 3.00 15.28
N ASP A 37 -14.04 3.32 14.98
CA ASP A 37 -15.02 2.32 14.61
C ASP A 37 -15.17 2.27 13.09
N PHE A 38 -15.41 1.08 12.56
CA PHE A 38 -15.75 0.85 11.17
C PHE A 38 -17.07 0.10 11.05
N SER A 39 -17.72 0.25 9.91
CA SER A 39 -18.96 -0.42 9.53
C SER A 39 -18.84 -0.93 8.10
N THR A 40 -19.43 -2.09 7.82
CA THR A 40 -19.54 -2.71 6.50
C THR A 40 -20.98 -2.82 5.98
N ASP A 41 -21.93 -2.21 6.69
CA ASP A 41 -23.37 -2.28 6.45
C ASP A 41 -24.03 -0.89 6.49
N ASP A 42 -23.32 0.07 5.89
CA ASP A 42 -23.72 1.47 5.75
C ASP A 42 -24.00 2.18 7.10
N GLY A 43 -23.35 1.74 8.18
CA GLY A 43 -23.42 2.36 9.50
C GLY A 43 -24.49 1.77 10.42
N THR A 44 -25.06 0.62 10.07
CA THR A 44 -26.05 -0.08 10.89
C THR A 44 -25.38 -0.74 12.10
N ASN A 45 -24.26 -1.45 11.89
CA ASN A 45 -23.42 -2.03 12.92
C ASN A 45 -22.00 -1.46 12.87
N TRP A 46 -21.37 -1.36 14.04
CA TRP A 46 -20.04 -0.78 14.22
C TRP A 46 -19.14 -1.74 14.97
N THR A 47 -17.91 -1.92 14.47
CA THR A 47 -16.86 -2.72 15.11
C THR A 47 -15.64 -1.82 15.32
N THR A 48 -14.90 -2.02 16.41
CA THR A 48 -13.67 -1.26 16.68
C THR A 48 -12.52 -1.77 15.81
N ALA A 49 -11.79 -0.85 15.20
CA ALA A 49 -10.58 -1.10 14.42
C ALA A 49 -9.33 -1.02 15.30
N ASP A 50 -8.28 -1.73 14.90
CA ASP A 50 -6.95 -1.57 15.50
C ASP A 50 -6.42 -0.19 15.13
N ALA A 51 -6.11 0.61 16.14
CA ALA A 51 -5.66 1.99 16.00
C ALA A 51 -4.45 2.26 16.88
N HIS A 52 -3.51 3.05 16.35
CA HIS A 52 -2.36 3.55 17.10
C HIS A 52 -2.08 4.99 16.67
N GLY A 53 -2.23 5.91 17.62
CA GLY A 53 -2.21 7.35 17.33
C GLY A 53 -3.32 7.73 16.33
N GLU A 54 -2.92 8.36 15.22
CA GLU A 54 -3.83 8.82 14.18
C GLU A 54 -4.02 7.83 13.03
N ARG A 55 -3.51 6.59 13.14
CA ARG A 55 -3.59 5.57 12.11
C ARG A 55 -4.38 4.36 12.57
N TRP A 56 -5.13 3.76 11.65
CA TRP A 56 -5.93 2.56 11.93
C TRP A 56 -5.99 1.64 10.71
N SER A 57 -6.23 0.36 10.97
CA SER A 57 -6.45 -0.62 9.91
C SER A 57 -7.36 -1.76 10.35
N VAL A 58 -7.99 -2.41 9.38
CA VAL A 58 -8.86 -3.57 9.58
C VAL A 58 -8.68 -4.55 8.44
N VAL A 59 -8.59 -5.83 8.74
CA VAL A 59 -8.67 -6.89 7.72
C VAL A 59 -10.11 -7.39 7.64
N LEU A 60 -10.74 -7.21 6.48
CA LEU A 60 -12.05 -7.75 6.17
C LEU A 60 -11.92 -9.07 5.42
N TRP A 61 -12.93 -9.94 5.54
CA TRP A 61 -13.05 -11.18 4.76
C TRP A 61 -14.36 -11.20 3.96
N PRO A 62 -14.45 -10.44 2.85
CA PRO A 62 -15.68 -10.35 2.07
C PRO A 62 -16.00 -11.67 1.37
N SER A 63 -17.11 -12.31 1.78
CA SER A 63 -17.54 -13.63 1.31
C SER A 63 -18.81 -13.63 0.45
N VAL A 64 -19.43 -12.45 0.28
CA VAL A 64 -20.64 -12.27 -0.53
C VAL A 64 -20.32 -11.38 -1.73
N PRO A 65 -20.53 -11.86 -2.97
CA PRO A 65 -20.34 -11.04 -4.16
C PRO A 65 -21.28 -9.82 -4.19
N GLY A 66 -20.81 -8.72 -4.77
CA GLY A 66 -21.59 -7.49 -4.95
C GLY A 66 -21.04 -6.29 -4.18
N PRO A 67 -21.84 -5.21 -4.04
CA PRO A 67 -21.38 -3.99 -3.39
C PRO A 67 -21.20 -4.20 -1.88
N LEU A 68 -20.06 -3.73 -1.36
CA LEU A 68 -19.76 -3.65 0.07
C LEU A 68 -19.50 -2.18 0.42
N THR A 69 -20.28 -1.63 1.36
CA THR A 69 -20.17 -0.22 1.76
C THR A 69 -19.47 -0.09 3.10
N ILE A 70 -18.33 0.59 3.10
CA ILE A 70 -17.47 0.83 4.26
C ILE A 70 -17.68 2.26 4.77
N LYS A 71 -17.88 2.40 6.07
CA LYS A 71 -17.85 3.68 6.79
C LYS A 71 -16.91 3.60 7.99
N ALA A 72 -16.38 4.73 8.41
CA ALA A 72 -15.60 4.85 9.64
C ALA A 72 -16.04 6.06 10.46
N ARG A 73 -15.70 6.07 11.75
CA ARG A 73 -15.81 7.24 12.64
C ARG A 73 -14.75 7.13 13.73
N ALA A 74 -14.23 8.27 14.17
CA ALA A 74 -13.22 8.31 15.23
C ALA A 74 -13.88 8.63 16.57
N ARG A 75 -13.38 8.02 17.65
CA ARG A 75 -13.80 8.30 19.03
C ARG A 75 -12.66 8.97 19.79
N THR A 76 -13.03 9.90 20.67
CA THR A 76 -12.16 10.46 21.71
C THR A 76 -12.75 10.09 23.07
N ALA A 77 -12.07 10.46 24.16
CA ALA A 77 -12.58 10.24 25.51
C ALA A 77 -13.93 10.94 25.78
N SER A 78 -14.24 12.04 25.07
CA SER A 78 -15.40 12.90 25.32
C SER A 78 -16.50 12.76 24.27
N THR A 79 -16.16 12.34 23.04
CA THR A 79 -17.11 12.39 21.92
C THR A 79 -16.86 11.34 20.85
N THR A 80 -17.92 11.03 20.09
CA THR A 80 -17.83 10.31 18.82
C THR A 80 -17.88 11.32 17.69
N GLY A 81 -16.85 11.33 16.84
CA GLY A 81 -16.75 12.22 15.71
C GLY A 81 -17.73 11.87 14.58
N PRO A 82 -17.77 12.71 13.52
CA PRO A 82 -18.64 12.47 12.37
C PRO A 82 -18.26 11.17 11.65
N VAL A 83 -19.27 10.57 11.04
CA VAL A 83 -19.13 9.40 10.16
C VAL A 83 -18.55 9.84 8.82
N THR A 84 -17.64 9.05 8.26
CA THR A 84 -17.10 9.29 6.91
C THR A 84 -18.19 9.21 5.85
N VAL A 85 -17.93 9.82 4.69
CA VAL A 85 -18.67 9.47 3.48
C VAL A 85 -18.58 7.96 3.22
N SER A 86 -19.65 7.36 2.68
CA SER A 86 -19.67 5.96 2.30
C SER A 86 -18.58 5.67 1.26
N ARG A 87 -17.86 4.57 1.46
CA ARG A 87 -16.95 4.03 0.45
C ARG A 87 -17.44 2.67 0.00
N THR A 88 -17.94 2.59 -1.22
CA THR A 88 -18.39 1.32 -1.81
C THR A 88 -17.24 0.67 -2.59
N VAL A 89 -17.13 -0.66 -2.48
CA VAL A 89 -16.28 -1.52 -3.32
C VAL A 89 -17.09 -2.68 -3.86
N HIS A 90 -16.59 -3.36 -4.90
CA HIS A 90 -17.30 -4.44 -5.60
C HIS A 90 -16.59 -5.78 -5.37
N VAL A 91 -17.14 -6.60 -4.49
CA VAL A 91 -16.57 -7.90 -4.11
C VAL A 91 -16.77 -8.91 -5.23
N GLY A 92 -15.68 -9.52 -5.70
CA GLY A 92 -15.68 -10.45 -6.83
C GLY A 92 -16.05 -9.80 -8.16
N GLY A 93 -16.01 -8.47 -8.24
CA GLY A 93 -16.36 -7.70 -9.42
C GLY A 93 -15.23 -7.56 -10.43
N THR A 94 -15.53 -6.84 -11.51
CA THR A 94 -14.57 -6.44 -12.56
C THR A 94 -14.65 -4.94 -12.86
N THR A 95 -15.17 -4.15 -11.92
CA THR A 95 -15.20 -2.68 -11.99
C THR A 95 -13.78 -2.10 -11.97
N THR A 96 -13.54 -1.16 -12.88
CA THR A 96 -12.29 -0.41 -13.02
C THR A 96 -12.61 1.09 -12.88
N PRO A 97 -12.49 1.68 -11.68
CA PRO A 97 -12.79 3.10 -11.47
C PRO A 97 -11.98 3.99 -12.42
N PRO A 98 -12.52 5.10 -12.96
CA PRO A 98 -11.79 5.95 -13.89
C PRO A 98 -10.53 6.55 -13.25
N LEU A 99 -9.46 6.72 -14.04
CA LEU A 99 -8.24 7.42 -13.64
C LEU A 99 -8.19 8.78 -14.33
N ALA A 100 -7.90 9.84 -13.56
CA ALA A 100 -7.81 11.20 -14.08
C ALA A 100 -6.44 11.53 -14.73
N GLY A 101 -5.46 10.63 -14.64
CA GLY A 101 -4.11 10.78 -15.17
C GLY A 101 -3.12 9.83 -14.51
N ASP A 102 -1.84 10.24 -14.47
CA ASP A 102 -0.79 9.53 -13.73
C ASP A 102 -1.24 9.34 -12.27
N THR A 103 -1.17 8.10 -11.79
CA THR A 103 -1.66 7.69 -10.47
C THR A 103 -0.51 7.08 -9.69
N LEU A 104 -0.11 7.73 -8.59
CA LEU A 104 0.85 7.19 -7.64
C LEU A 104 0.14 6.12 -6.77
N LEU A 105 0.79 4.97 -6.55
CA LEU A 105 0.43 4.10 -5.44
C LEU A 105 0.75 4.85 -4.14
N ILE A 106 -0.26 5.22 -3.34
CA ILE A 106 -0.04 5.95 -2.09
C ILE A 106 -0.27 5.02 -0.91
N LEU A 107 0.77 4.31 -0.48
CA LEU A 107 0.69 3.47 0.70
C LEU A 107 0.68 4.37 1.94
N ASN A 108 -0.39 4.29 2.70
CA ASN A 108 -0.52 5.03 3.95
C ASN A 108 -0.03 4.17 5.10
N GLU A 109 0.58 4.79 6.11
CA GLU A 109 0.92 4.11 7.36
C GLU A 109 -0.33 3.48 7.98
N THR A 110 -0.18 2.25 8.47
CA THR A 110 -1.18 1.55 9.29
C THR A 110 -0.98 1.90 10.76
N HIS A 111 -1.66 1.19 11.67
CA HIS A 111 -1.35 1.27 13.10
C HIS A 111 0.05 0.70 13.43
N SER A 112 0.63 -0.13 12.57
CA SER A 112 1.98 -0.68 12.75
C SER A 112 3.04 0.40 12.56
N PRO A 113 4.04 0.49 13.46
CA PRO A 113 5.06 1.52 13.37
C PRO A 113 5.96 1.30 12.15
N THR A 114 6.29 2.41 11.50
CA THR A 114 7.32 2.42 10.46
C THR A 114 8.66 2.74 11.10
N ILE A 115 9.66 1.90 10.84
CA ILE A 115 11.01 2.02 11.40
C ILE A 115 12.05 2.13 10.28
N ASN A 116 13.24 2.63 10.64
CA ASN A 116 14.44 2.41 9.84
C ASN A 116 15.07 1.11 10.33
N ASP A 117 15.19 0.15 9.43
CA ASP A 117 15.75 -1.16 9.74
C ASP A 117 17.28 -1.05 9.96
N PRO A 118 17.83 -1.65 11.02
CA PRO A 118 19.26 -1.59 11.33
C PRO A 118 20.12 -2.51 10.46
N ASP A 119 19.54 -3.31 9.55
CA ASP A 119 20.29 -4.17 8.62
C ASP A 119 21.31 -3.34 7.81
N THR A 120 22.53 -3.86 7.70
CA THR A 120 23.65 -3.23 7.01
C THR A 120 24.08 -3.99 5.74
N GLU A 121 23.46 -5.12 5.44
CA GLU A 121 23.83 -5.98 4.32
C GLU A 121 23.28 -5.47 2.99
N ALA A 122 23.94 -5.85 1.90
CA ALA A 122 23.40 -5.60 0.56
C ALA A 122 22.09 -6.38 0.36
N VAL A 123 21.04 -5.71 -0.09
CA VAL A 123 19.69 -6.29 -0.19
C VAL A 123 18.87 -5.63 -1.31
N GLU A 124 18.07 -6.44 -2.01
CA GLU A 124 17.00 -6.02 -2.91
C GLU A 124 15.67 -6.10 -2.16
N LEU A 125 14.89 -5.01 -2.18
CA LEU A 125 13.63 -4.88 -1.46
C LEU A 125 12.56 -4.39 -2.43
N GLY A 126 11.34 -4.90 -2.33
CA GLY A 126 10.31 -4.55 -3.29
C GLY A 126 8.89 -4.82 -2.82
N VAL A 127 7.96 -4.54 -3.73
CA VAL A 127 6.55 -4.76 -3.55
C VAL A 127 5.97 -5.46 -4.78
N ARG A 128 5.19 -6.51 -4.54
CA ARG A 128 4.42 -7.22 -5.56
C ARG A 128 3.12 -6.49 -5.81
N LEU A 129 2.71 -6.42 -7.07
CA LEU A 129 1.46 -5.78 -7.47
C LEU A 129 0.91 -6.37 -8.77
N ARG A 130 -0.39 -6.15 -8.97
CA ARG A 130 -1.10 -6.32 -10.23
C ARG A 130 -1.78 -5.00 -10.58
N VAL A 131 -2.11 -4.84 -11.86
CA VAL A 131 -2.89 -3.71 -12.36
C VAL A 131 -4.25 -4.19 -12.88
N ASP A 132 -5.29 -3.37 -12.69
CA ASP A 132 -6.65 -3.65 -13.16
C ASP A 132 -6.89 -3.25 -14.63
N ARG A 133 -5.94 -2.54 -15.25
CA ARG A 133 -5.96 -2.13 -16.66
C ARG A 133 -4.57 -2.01 -17.26
N ALA A 134 -4.49 -1.97 -18.59
CA ALA A 134 -3.24 -1.74 -19.29
C ALA A 134 -2.76 -0.28 -19.12
N GLY A 135 -1.46 -0.08 -19.10
CA GLY A 135 -0.81 1.22 -18.99
C GLY A 135 0.71 1.07 -18.92
N SER A 136 1.39 1.97 -18.21
CA SER A 136 2.83 1.88 -17.99
C SER A 136 3.26 2.38 -16.61
N ILE A 137 4.44 1.94 -16.15
CA ILE A 137 5.12 2.46 -14.97
C ILE A 137 6.30 3.33 -15.42
N PRO A 138 6.15 4.67 -15.49
CA PRO A 138 7.24 5.57 -15.85
C PRO A 138 8.23 5.84 -14.72
N ALA A 139 7.84 5.67 -13.46
CA ALA A 139 8.64 6.04 -12.31
C ALA A 139 8.20 5.32 -11.04
N VAL A 140 9.07 5.39 -10.03
CA VAL A 140 8.78 4.97 -8.66
C VAL A 140 9.10 6.11 -7.69
N ILE A 141 8.44 6.11 -6.55
CA ILE A 141 8.79 6.89 -5.36
C ILE A 141 9.41 5.92 -4.35
N LEU A 142 10.63 6.23 -3.91
CA LEU A 142 11.32 5.49 -2.86
C LEU A 142 11.42 6.37 -1.62
N TYR A 143 10.94 5.87 -0.48
CA TYR A 143 11.20 6.48 0.81
C TYR A 143 12.48 5.89 1.41
N ARG A 144 13.44 6.77 1.66
CA ARG A 144 14.76 6.47 2.18
C ARG A 144 14.69 6.16 3.68
N GLY A 145 15.42 5.14 4.10
CA GLY A 145 15.74 4.91 5.50
C GLY A 145 17.00 5.70 5.92
N THR A 146 17.81 5.10 6.78
CA THR A 146 19.09 5.67 7.22
C THR A 146 20.15 5.68 6.12
N TYR A 147 20.08 4.75 5.16
CA TYR A 147 20.96 4.76 4.00
C TYR A 147 20.50 5.81 2.98
N THR A 148 21.36 6.80 2.71
CA THR A 148 21.09 7.92 1.79
C THR A 148 21.99 7.92 0.55
N GLY A 149 22.77 6.85 0.33
CA GLY A 149 23.63 6.68 -0.85
C GLY A 149 22.90 6.16 -2.10
N PRO A 150 23.64 5.86 -3.18
CA PRO A 150 23.06 5.39 -4.44
C PRO A 150 22.28 4.08 -4.32
N VAL A 151 21.21 3.93 -5.12
CA VAL A 151 20.40 2.70 -5.23
C VAL A 151 20.09 2.41 -6.70
N THR A 152 19.64 1.19 -6.99
CA THR A 152 19.15 0.83 -8.33
C THR A 152 17.70 0.39 -8.22
N ALA A 153 16.76 1.11 -8.84
CA ALA A 153 15.36 0.70 -8.93
C ALA A 153 15.16 -0.29 -10.07
N ARG A 154 14.29 -1.29 -9.89
CA ARG A 154 14.02 -2.34 -10.87
C ARG A 154 12.53 -2.64 -10.97
N ILE A 155 12.11 -3.04 -12.17
CA ILE A 155 10.76 -3.53 -12.44
C ILE A 155 10.87 -4.91 -13.07
N TRP A 156 10.11 -5.85 -12.54
CA TRP A 156 10.09 -7.24 -12.96
C TRP A 156 8.68 -7.67 -13.35
N ALA A 157 8.55 -8.63 -14.26
CA ALA A 157 7.33 -9.39 -14.50
C ALA A 157 7.65 -10.88 -14.44
N ASP A 158 6.95 -11.61 -13.57
CA ASP A 158 7.10 -13.06 -13.42
C ASP A 158 8.58 -13.52 -13.29
N GLY A 159 9.39 -12.75 -12.57
CA GLY A 159 10.82 -13.01 -12.35
C GLY A 159 11.77 -12.46 -13.42
N VAL A 160 11.26 -11.92 -14.52
CA VAL A 160 12.05 -11.36 -15.62
C VAL A 160 12.26 -9.86 -15.44
N LEU A 161 13.50 -9.38 -15.56
CA LEU A 161 13.81 -7.96 -15.47
C LEU A 161 13.27 -7.23 -16.71
N LEU A 162 12.42 -6.22 -16.49
CA LEU A 162 11.86 -5.37 -17.54
C LEU A 162 12.60 -4.05 -17.68
N ALA A 163 13.00 -3.46 -16.55
CA ALA A 163 13.78 -2.24 -16.53
C ALA A 163 14.59 -2.12 -15.24
N GLU A 164 15.72 -1.44 -15.33
CA GLU A 164 16.45 -0.94 -14.17
C GLU A 164 16.87 0.51 -14.38
N GLN A 165 17.02 1.24 -13.29
CA GLN A 165 17.43 2.63 -13.27
C GLN A 165 18.25 2.92 -12.03
N ASP A 166 19.51 3.29 -12.22
CA ASP A 166 20.34 3.82 -11.15
C ASP A 166 19.84 5.20 -10.71
N ALA A 167 19.88 5.41 -9.40
CA ALA A 167 19.51 6.66 -8.77
C ALA A 167 20.63 7.12 -7.82
N PRO A 168 21.00 8.41 -7.84
CA PRO A 168 22.00 8.94 -6.93
C PRO A 168 21.47 8.93 -5.48
N GLY A 169 22.36 9.23 -4.52
CA GLY A 169 21.94 9.41 -3.13
C GLY A 169 20.89 10.52 -2.96
N ALA A 170 19.99 10.33 -2.00
CA ALA A 170 18.91 11.27 -1.68
C ALA A 170 18.55 11.19 -0.19
N ALA A 171 17.99 12.28 0.33
CA ALA A 171 17.42 12.34 1.67
C ALA A 171 15.90 12.15 1.61
N TYR A 172 15.37 11.36 2.56
CA TYR A 172 13.94 11.13 2.81
C TYR A 172 13.12 10.50 1.67
N VAL A 173 12.88 11.20 0.57
CA VAL A 173 12.03 10.70 -0.53
C VAL A 173 12.68 11.00 -1.87
N GLN A 174 12.59 10.05 -2.78
CA GLN A 174 13.21 10.15 -4.09
C GLN A 174 12.28 9.62 -5.17
N ARG A 175 12.06 10.42 -6.20
CA ARG A 175 11.47 9.94 -7.45
C ARG A 175 12.57 9.39 -8.35
N ILE A 176 12.39 8.18 -8.85
CA ILE A 176 13.30 7.53 -9.80
C ILE A 176 12.51 7.29 -11.09
N THR A 177 12.91 7.93 -12.19
CA THR A 177 12.21 7.88 -13.49
C THR A 177 12.98 6.96 -14.43
N PHE A 178 12.30 5.99 -15.04
CA PHE A 178 12.91 5.08 -16.01
C PHE A 178 13.03 5.76 -17.38
N GLY A 179 14.12 5.51 -18.09
CA GLY A 179 14.33 6.08 -19.43
C GLY A 179 13.24 5.69 -20.45
N THR A 180 12.66 4.50 -20.30
CA THR A 180 11.48 4.04 -21.06
C THR A 180 10.41 3.57 -20.06
N PRO A 181 9.18 4.10 -20.10
CA PRO A 181 8.09 3.61 -19.25
C PRO A 181 7.82 2.12 -19.49
N VAL A 182 7.71 1.35 -18.41
CA VAL A 182 7.52 -0.10 -18.52
C VAL A 182 6.04 -0.41 -18.76
N PRO A 183 5.67 -1.05 -19.89
CA PRO A 183 4.28 -1.41 -20.14
C PRO A 183 3.81 -2.46 -19.13
N VAL A 184 2.59 -2.29 -18.63
CA VAL A 184 1.94 -3.21 -17.69
C VAL A 184 0.52 -3.54 -18.14
N ALA A 185 0.04 -4.74 -17.84
CA ALA A 185 -1.28 -5.21 -18.21
C ALA A 185 -1.88 -6.14 -17.13
N PRO A 186 -3.22 -6.27 -17.08
CA PRO A 186 -3.88 -7.21 -16.17
C PRO A 186 -3.45 -8.65 -16.44
N GLY A 187 -3.44 -9.46 -15.38
CA GLY A 187 -3.09 -10.89 -15.46
C GLY A 187 -1.61 -11.21 -15.27
N THR A 188 -0.75 -10.19 -15.21
CA THR A 188 0.68 -10.33 -14.90
C THR A 188 0.98 -9.84 -13.49
N GLU A 189 1.81 -10.57 -12.76
CA GLU A 189 2.34 -10.12 -11.47
C GLU A 189 3.65 -9.35 -11.69
N TYR A 190 3.68 -8.12 -11.21
CA TYR A 190 4.84 -7.25 -11.29
C TYR A 190 5.49 -7.11 -9.92
N VAL A 191 6.82 -6.95 -9.93
CA VAL A 191 7.56 -6.55 -8.74
C VAL A 191 8.26 -5.25 -9.04
N VAL A 192 8.07 -4.27 -8.18
CA VAL A 192 8.81 -3.01 -8.19
C VAL A 192 9.75 -3.06 -7.00
N SER A 193 11.05 -2.98 -7.25
CA SER A 193 12.08 -3.15 -6.23
C SER A 193 13.20 -2.13 -6.33
N TYR A 194 14.02 -2.07 -5.30
CA TYR A 194 15.29 -1.35 -5.32
C TYR A 194 16.37 -2.15 -4.61
N TYR A 195 17.57 -2.09 -5.15
CA TYR A 195 18.78 -2.58 -4.52
C TYR A 195 19.47 -1.48 -3.72
N THR A 196 19.80 -1.79 -2.47
CA THR A 196 20.68 -1.00 -1.60
C THR A 196 21.92 -1.82 -1.24
N PRO A 197 23.14 -1.30 -1.39
CA PRO A 197 24.36 -2.05 -1.11
C PRO A 197 24.72 -2.15 0.38
N SER A 198 23.97 -1.48 1.27
CA SER A 198 24.33 -1.33 2.69
C SER A 198 23.11 -1.35 3.62
N GLY A 199 22.02 -1.99 3.23
CA GLY A 199 20.77 -2.03 3.99
C GLY A 199 20.24 -0.63 4.29
N GLY A 200 19.89 -0.37 5.56
CA GLY A 200 19.45 0.92 6.07
C GLY A 200 18.14 1.40 5.45
N TYR A 201 17.24 0.47 5.17
CA TYR A 201 15.95 0.71 4.52
C TYR A 201 14.84 1.08 5.51
N ARG A 202 13.74 1.63 5.01
CA ARG A 202 12.54 1.87 5.79
C ARG A 202 11.64 0.64 5.69
N ALA A 203 11.07 0.21 6.81
CA ALA A 203 10.17 -0.95 6.85
C ALA A 203 8.99 -0.74 7.79
N THR A 204 7.85 -1.30 7.41
CA THR A 204 6.68 -1.45 8.28
C THR A 204 6.30 -2.91 8.27
N GLN A 205 6.50 -3.61 9.38
CA GLN A 205 6.07 -5.01 9.52
C GLN A 205 4.56 -5.08 9.72
N ASP A 206 3.98 -6.25 9.47
CA ASP A 206 2.55 -6.54 9.57
C ASP A 206 1.68 -5.62 8.69
N TYR A 207 2.24 -5.13 7.58
CA TYR A 207 1.56 -4.22 6.68
C TYR A 207 0.60 -4.95 5.75
N PHE A 208 1.08 -5.88 4.92
CA PHE A 208 0.29 -6.61 3.93
C PHE A 208 -0.39 -7.85 4.51
N THR A 209 -1.09 -7.68 5.63
CA THR A 209 -1.89 -8.73 6.31
C THR A 209 -3.20 -9.04 5.57
N GLY A 210 -3.57 -8.19 4.60
CA GLY A 210 -4.65 -8.39 3.62
C GLY A 210 -4.27 -7.76 2.28
N ASN A 211 -5.06 -8.03 1.24
CA ASN A 211 -4.92 -7.38 -0.05
C ASN A 211 -5.12 -5.86 0.09
N VAL A 212 -4.22 -5.05 -0.47
CA VAL A 212 -4.40 -3.59 -0.55
C VAL A 212 -4.83 -3.24 -1.96
N VAL A 213 -6.01 -2.62 -2.11
CA VAL A 213 -6.57 -2.25 -3.41
C VAL A 213 -6.59 -0.73 -3.54
N GLN A 214 -5.68 -0.19 -4.36
CA GLN A 214 -5.63 1.24 -4.68
C GLN A 214 -5.54 1.39 -6.19
N THR A 215 -6.68 1.59 -6.85
CA THR A 215 -6.81 1.66 -8.31
C THR A 215 -5.71 2.53 -8.94
N PRO A 216 -4.97 1.99 -9.94
CA PRO A 216 -5.18 0.71 -10.63
C PRO A 216 -4.53 -0.50 -9.95
N PHE A 217 -3.85 -0.31 -8.84
CA PHE A 217 -3.02 -1.33 -8.20
C PHE A 217 -3.83 -2.24 -7.27
N THR A 218 -3.49 -3.52 -7.30
CA THR A 218 -3.83 -4.50 -6.26
C THR A 218 -2.54 -5.14 -5.77
N LEU A 219 -2.29 -5.04 -4.47
CA LEU A 219 -1.13 -5.63 -3.81
C LEU A 219 -1.60 -6.84 -2.99
N PRO A 220 -1.03 -8.03 -3.22
CA PRO A 220 -1.47 -9.24 -2.56
C PRO A 220 -1.09 -9.28 -1.07
N VAL A 221 -1.64 -10.23 -0.32
CA VAL A 221 -1.09 -10.62 0.99
C VAL A 221 0.40 -10.92 0.85
N ASN A 222 1.20 -10.49 1.83
CA ASN A 222 2.68 -10.57 1.78
C ASN A 222 3.27 -9.93 0.51
N ALA A 223 2.74 -8.77 0.08
CA ALA A 223 3.25 -8.11 -1.12
C ALA A 223 4.71 -7.65 -1.00
N GLY A 224 5.18 -7.29 0.19
CA GLY A 224 6.58 -6.93 0.37
C GLY A 224 7.48 -8.14 0.23
N VAL A 225 8.49 -7.98 -0.61
CA VAL A 225 9.47 -9.01 -0.94
C VAL A 225 10.88 -8.49 -0.75
N TYR A 226 11.81 -9.39 -0.46
CA TYR A 226 13.21 -9.06 -0.35
C TYR A 226 14.09 -10.20 -0.87
N ARG A 227 15.39 -9.92 -0.96
CA ARG A 227 16.46 -10.90 -1.14
C ARG A 227 17.81 -10.28 -0.78
N TYR A 228 18.65 -10.99 -0.05
CA TYR A 228 20.04 -10.56 0.16
C TYR A 228 20.87 -10.62 -1.14
N GLY A 229 21.70 -9.60 -1.34
CA GLY A 229 22.36 -9.30 -2.62
C GLY A 229 21.43 -8.56 -3.59
N GLY A 230 21.70 -8.68 -4.89
CA GLY A 230 20.86 -8.11 -5.95
C GLY A 230 20.19 -9.20 -6.80
N GLY A 231 19.09 -8.84 -7.47
CA GLY A 231 18.35 -9.74 -8.37
C GLY A 231 16.86 -9.79 -8.02
N PHE A 232 16.11 -10.70 -8.64
CA PHE A 232 14.67 -10.82 -8.37
C PHE A 232 14.39 -11.17 -6.90
N PRO A 233 13.66 -10.33 -6.14
CA PRO A 233 13.29 -10.61 -4.76
C PRO A 233 11.98 -11.42 -4.71
N ALA A 234 12.01 -12.55 -4.01
CA ALA A 234 10.86 -13.45 -3.88
C ALA A 234 10.60 -13.89 -2.43
N ASP A 235 11.55 -13.65 -1.51
CA ASP A 235 11.40 -14.00 -0.11
C ASP A 235 10.51 -12.96 0.59
N THR A 236 9.79 -13.38 1.63
CA THR A 236 8.89 -12.51 2.40
C THR A 236 9.24 -12.56 3.88
N TRP A 237 9.01 -11.46 4.59
CA TRP A 237 9.24 -11.37 6.03
C TRP A 237 8.12 -10.56 6.67
N ASN A 238 7.41 -11.13 7.66
CA ASN A 238 6.38 -10.48 8.48
C ASN A 238 5.43 -9.56 7.70
N ALA A 239 4.95 -9.97 6.52
CA ALA A 239 4.07 -9.16 5.67
C ALA A 239 4.55 -7.69 5.47
N SER A 240 5.86 -7.47 5.42
CA SER A 240 6.44 -6.12 5.52
C SER A 240 6.14 -5.23 4.31
N ASN A 241 6.14 -3.92 4.49
CA ASN A 241 6.23 -2.92 3.42
C ASN A 241 7.61 -2.26 3.44
N TYR A 242 8.28 -2.21 2.28
CA TYR A 242 9.63 -1.65 2.11
C TYR A 242 9.65 -0.28 1.40
N TRP A 243 8.49 0.37 1.31
CA TRP A 243 8.32 1.78 0.94
C TRP A 243 8.88 2.19 -0.43
N ILE A 244 8.65 1.32 -1.43
CA ILE A 244 8.78 1.67 -2.83
C ILE A 244 7.40 1.63 -3.50
N GLU A 245 7.05 2.72 -4.18
CA GLU A 245 5.71 2.97 -4.70
C GLU A 245 5.76 3.28 -6.20
N PRO A 246 5.17 2.44 -7.08
CA PRO A 246 5.10 2.76 -8.50
C PRO A 246 4.12 3.89 -8.80
N ILE A 247 4.43 4.62 -9.87
CA ILE A 247 3.50 5.53 -10.53
C ILE A 247 2.99 4.83 -11.76
N PHE A 248 1.68 4.76 -11.91
CA PHE A 248 1.02 4.25 -13.10
C PHE A 248 0.65 5.40 -14.03
N ARG A 249 0.76 5.18 -15.33
CA ARG A 249 0.24 6.03 -16.40
C ARG A 249 -0.73 5.20 -17.25
N PRO A 250 -2.01 5.59 -17.34
CA PRO A 250 -2.99 4.93 -18.22
C PRO A 250 -2.59 4.93 -19.69
#